data_AF-H5S9X7-F1
#
_entry.id   AF-H5S9X7-F1
#
_cell.length_a   1.000
_cell.length_b   1.000
_cell.length_c   1.000
_cell.angle_alpha   90.00
_cell.angle_beta   90.00
_cell.angle_gamma   90.00
#
_symmetry.space_group_name_H-M   'P 1'
#
loop_
_entity.id
_entity.type
_entity.pdbx_description
1 polymer ?
#
loop_
_entity_poly.entity_id
_entity_poly.type
_entity_poly.pdbx_seq_one_letter_code
_entity_poly.pdbx_strand_id
1 'polypeptide(L)'
;MKLRPLFIFAGKFVALLVLFSAIWYWLLPFYAGILVGVGNGTLSSLGYPPMLHLKDREITLTVFAQHVEVSTEIMAFYGVPLLLALVWAAPNLSHTRRRRLSAWGVGGIALLHWLNLLGQAGMLLSPYWLGKLFAERLFLFSALADMLLPTLLCVSLALKPQEAQP
;
A
#
# COMPACT_ATOMS: atom_id res chain seq x y z
N MET A 1 12.64 19.26 28.09
CA MET A 1 11.80 18.60 27.05
C MET A 1 10.96 17.50 27.70
N LYS A 2 9.62 17.53 27.59
CA LYS A 2 8.77 16.47 28.15
C LYS A 2 8.84 15.24 27.24
N LEU A 3 9.73 14.29 27.56
CA LEU A 3 9.88 13.00 26.85
C LEU A 3 8.67 12.06 27.03
N ARG A 4 7.90 12.26 28.11
CA ARG A 4 6.75 11.42 28.48
C ARG A 4 5.69 11.24 27.38
N PRO A 5 5.20 12.29 26.68
CA PRO A 5 4.26 12.13 25.56
C PRO A 5 4.85 11.35 24.38
N LEU A 6 6.15 11.47 24.10
CA LEU A 6 6.82 10.71 23.04
C LEU A 6 6.86 9.22 23.38
N PHE A 7 7.22 8.86 24.61
CA PHE A 7 7.22 7.46 25.05
C PHE A 7 5.82 6.83 25.03
N ILE A 8 4.78 7.58 25.42
CA ILE A 8 3.40 7.10 25.37
C ILE A 8 2.96 6.86 23.92
N PHE A 9 3.29 7.77 23.01
CA PHE A 9 3.01 7.58 21.59
C PHE A 9 3.76 6.37 21.04
N ALA A 10 5.07 6.29 21.26
CA ALA A 10 5.91 5.20 20.76
C ALA A 10 5.43 3.83 21.28
N GLY A 11 5.11 3.73 22.57
CA GLY A 11 4.58 2.49 23.16
C GLY A 11 3.24 2.08 22.54
N LYS A 12 2.30 3.02 22.38
CA LYS A 12 1.01 2.76 21.71
C LYS A 12 1.20 2.36 20.25
N PHE A 13 2.08 3.05 19.54
CA PHE A 13 2.39 2.77 18.14
C PHE A 13 2.94 1.35 17.97
N VAL A 14 3.96 0.97 18.75
CA VAL A 14 4.55 -0.38 18.68
C VAL A 14 3.52 -1.46 19.00
N ALA A 15 2.71 -1.27 20.05
CA ALA A 15 1.65 -2.22 20.41
C ALA A 15 0.61 -2.38 19.29
N LEU A 16 0.16 -1.27 18.70
CA LEU A 16 -0.79 -1.29 17.59
C LEU A 16 -0.18 -1.86 16.31
N LEU A 17 1.10 -1.60 16.04
CA LEU A 17 1.80 -2.15 14.89
C LEU A 17 1.87 -3.68 14.97
N VAL A 18 2.22 -4.24 16.14
CA VAL A 18 2.23 -5.69 16.36
C VAL A 18 0.83 -6.27 16.14
N LEU A 19 -0.19 -5.65 16.74
CA LEU A 19 -1.57 -6.09 16.61
C LEU A 19 -2.06 -6.05 15.16
N PHE A 20 -1.90 -4.92 14.47
CA PHE A 20 -2.34 -4.78 13.09
C PHE A 20 -1.55 -5.66 12.13
N SER A 21 -0.25 -5.88 12.36
CA SER A 21 0.54 -6.81 11.53
C SER A 21 0.05 -8.26 11.68
N ALA A 22 -0.30 -8.68 12.90
CA ALA A 22 -0.88 -10.00 13.14
C ALA A 22 -2.25 -10.16 12.47
N ILE A 23 -3.12 -9.15 12.55
CA ILE A 23 -4.41 -9.15 11.83
C ILE A 23 -4.18 -9.15 10.32
N TRP A 24 -3.24 -8.33 9.85
CA TRP A 24 -2.92 -8.20 8.43
C TRP A 24 -2.48 -9.53 7.82
N TYR A 25 -1.68 -10.33 8.54
CA TYR A 25 -1.28 -11.67 8.09
C TYR A 25 -2.46 -12.55 7.66
N TRP A 26 -3.61 -12.41 8.32
CA TRP A 26 -4.84 -13.14 7.99
C TRP A 26 -5.66 -12.49 6.88
N LEU A 27 -5.65 -11.16 6.79
CA LEU A 27 -6.39 -10.40 5.78
C LEU A 27 -5.66 -10.33 4.44
N LEU A 28 -4.34 -10.52 4.44
CA LEU A 28 -3.47 -10.38 3.30
C LEU A 28 -3.91 -11.20 2.06
N PRO A 29 -4.32 -12.48 2.18
CA PRO A 29 -4.76 -13.25 1.03
C PRO A 29 -6.04 -12.68 0.39
N PHE A 30 -6.97 -12.17 1.20
CA PHE A 30 -8.20 -11.53 0.69
C PHE A 30 -7.88 -10.23 -0.04
N TYR A 31 -7.02 -9.41 0.56
CA TYR A 31 -6.55 -8.17 -0.04
C TYR A 31 -5.84 -8.42 -1.38
N ALA A 32 -4.92 -9.40 -1.42
CA ALA A 32 -4.23 -9.80 -2.63
C ALA A 32 -5.19 -10.35 -3.69
N GLY A 33 -6.20 -11.12 -3.29
CA GLY A 33 -7.26 -11.60 -4.19
C GLY A 33 -8.07 -10.45 -4.83
N ILE A 34 -8.39 -9.40 -4.08
CA ILE A 34 -9.04 -8.20 -4.62
C ILE A 34 -8.12 -7.51 -5.64
N LEU A 35 -6.84 -7.34 -5.31
CA LEU A 35 -5.87 -6.74 -6.25
C LEU A 35 -5.72 -7.54 -7.54
N VAL A 36 -5.68 -8.88 -7.44
CA VAL A 36 -5.67 -9.78 -8.61
C VAL A 36 -6.92 -9.58 -9.45
N GLY A 37 -8.10 -9.52 -8.83
CA GLY A 37 -9.37 -9.30 -9.51
C GLY A 37 -9.41 -7.96 -10.25
N VAL A 38 -9.06 -6.86 -9.57
CA VAL A 38 -9.00 -5.51 -10.15
C VAL A 38 -7.94 -5.43 -11.26
N GLY A 39 -6.76 -6.01 -11.03
CA GLY A 39 -5.68 -6.06 -11.99
C GLY A 39 -6.06 -6.82 -13.26
N ASN A 40 -6.64 -8.02 -13.14
CA ASN A 40 -7.12 -8.78 -14.30
C ASN A 40 -8.28 -8.08 -15.01
N GLY A 41 -9.18 -7.41 -14.28
CA GLY A 41 -10.22 -6.57 -14.89
C GLY A 41 -9.63 -5.42 -15.72
N THR A 42 -8.55 -4.80 -15.22
CA THR A 42 -7.83 -3.76 -15.95
C THR A 42 -7.14 -4.33 -17.20
N LEU A 43 -6.41 -5.44 -17.07
CA LEU A 43 -5.77 -6.12 -18.20
C LEU A 43 -6.79 -6.51 -19.27
N SER A 44 -7.94 -7.05 -18.87
CA SER A 44 -9.04 -7.38 -19.80
C SER A 44 -9.56 -6.16 -20.54
N SER A 45 -9.69 -5.00 -19.87
CA SER A 45 -10.09 -3.75 -20.52
C SER A 45 -9.07 -3.24 -21.55
N LEU A 46 -7.81 -3.64 -21.39
CA LEU A 46 -6.71 -3.36 -22.31
C LEU A 46 -6.53 -4.46 -23.40
N GLY A 47 -7.42 -5.46 -23.45
CA GLY A 47 -7.41 -6.54 -24.44
C GLY A 47 -6.48 -7.71 -24.10
N TYR A 48 -5.95 -7.78 -22.87
CA TYR A 48 -5.09 -8.89 -22.44
C TYR A 48 -5.91 -9.97 -21.70
N PRO A 49 -5.53 -11.26 -21.83
CA PRO A 49 -6.09 -12.32 -21.00
C PRO A 49 -5.74 -12.10 -19.50
N PRO A 50 -6.41 -12.79 -18.58
CA PRO A 50 -6.02 -12.78 -17.17
C PRO A 50 -4.58 -13.34 -17.03
N MET A 51 -3.72 -12.57 -16.37
CA MET A 51 -2.30 -12.89 -16.18
C MET A 51 -1.87 -12.82 -14.71
N LEU A 52 -2.69 -12.24 -13.83
CA LEU A 52 -2.42 -12.17 -12.41
C LEU A 52 -3.10 -13.34 -11.70
N HIS A 53 -2.35 -14.03 -10.85
CA HIS A 53 -2.85 -15.16 -10.06
C HIS A 53 -2.41 -15.02 -8.62
N LEU A 54 -3.20 -15.58 -7.70
CA LEU A 54 -2.83 -15.68 -6.30
C LEU A 54 -2.27 -17.10 -6.06
N LYS A 55 -1.00 -17.22 -5.69
CA LYS A 55 -0.34 -18.50 -5.39
C LYS A 55 0.38 -18.38 -4.06
N ASP A 56 0.01 -19.23 -3.09
CA ASP A 56 0.66 -19.27 -1.76
C ASP A 56 0.77 -17.90 -1.07
N ARG A 57 -0.30 -17.10 -1.22
CA ARG A 57 -0.46 -15.71 -0.76
C ARG A 57 0.23 -14.67 -1.64
N GLU A 58 1.05 -15.07 -2.60
CA GLU A 58 1.76 -14.21 -3.55
C GLU A 58 0.92 -13.84 -4.76
N ILE A 59 1.11 -12.63 -5.29
CA ILE A 59 0.58 -12.27 -6.59
C ILE A 59 1.63 -12.65 -7.62
N THR A 60 1.31 -13.60 -8.48
CA THR A 60 2.16 -14.03 -9.59
C THR A 60 1.62 -13.47 -10.88
N LEU A 61 2.47 -12.80 -11.65
CA LEU A 61 2.20 -12.34 -13.00
C LEU A 61 2.76 -13.36 -14.00
N THR A 62 1.88 -13.95 -14.81
CA THR A 62 2.24 -14.94 -15.83
C THR A 62 2.05 -14.34 -17.22
N VAL A 63 3.13 -14.15 -17.96
CA VAL A 63 3.08 -13.61 -19.32
C VAL A 63 3.21 -14.75 -20.32
N PHE A 64 2.07 -15.24 -20.83
CA PHE A 64 1.99 -16.39 -21.74
C PHE A 64 2.84 -16.22 -23.01
N ALA A 65 2.95 -15.00 -23.53
CA ALA A 65 3.72 -14.70 -24.74
C ALA A 65 5.24 -14.81 -24.56
N GLN A 66 5.75 -14.81 -23.33
CA GLN A 66 7.19 -14.81 -23.03
C GLN A 66 7.64 -16.01 -22.18
N HIS A 67 6.72 -16.87 -21.72
CA HIS A 67 7.00 -17.95 -20.75
C HIS A 67 7.71 -17.46 -19.48
N VAL A 68 7.44 -16.22 -19.07
CA VAL A 68 7.99 -15.61 -17.86
C VAL A 68 6.93 -15.60 -16.77
N GLU A 69 7.25 -16.18 -15.63
CA GLU A 69 6.54 -15.99 -14.37
C GLU A 69 7.33 -14.99 -13.51
N VAL A 70 6.69 -13.89 -13.14
CA VAL A 70 7.24 -12.93 -12.17
C VAL A 70 6.39 -13.01 -10.92
N SER A 71 6.97 -13.44 -9.81
CA SER A 71 6.34 -13.34 -8.51
C SER A 71 6.56 -11.93 -7.95
N THR A 72 5.48 -11.29 -7.55
CA THR A 72 5.55 -10.13 -6.67
C THR A 72 5.55 -10.63 -5.23
N GLU A 73 6.70 -10.51 -4.57
CA GLU A 73 6.78 -10.75 -3.13
C GLU A 73 5.84 -9.80 -2.39
N ILE A 74 4.97 -10.37 -1.56
CA ILE A 74 3.93 -9.65 -0.80
C ILE A 74 4.53 -8.83 0.34
N MET A 75 5.84 -8.91 0.53
CA MET A 75 6.57 -8.06 1.48
C MET A 75 6.37 -6.56 1.18
N ALA A 76 5.86 -6.18 0.00
CA ALA A 76 5.47 -4.80 -0.30
C ALA A 76 4.22 -4.32 0.45
N PHE A 77 3.32 -5.18 0.96
CA PHE A 77 2.00 -4.72 1.47
C PHE A 77 1.97 -4.33 2.96
N TYR A 78 3.12 -4.18 3.62
CA TYR A 78 3.17 -3.76 5.04
C TYR A 78 2.85 -2.26 5.25
N GLY A 79 2.66 -1.48 4.19
CA GLY A 79 2.23 -0.08 4.29
C GLY A 79 0.89 0.07 5.04
N VAL A 80 -0.05 -0.87 4.86
CA VAL A 80 -1.38 -0.82 5.49
C VAL A 80 -1.32 -0.92 7.02
N PRO A 81 -0.72 -1.97 7.64
CA PRO A 81 -0.63 -2.06 9.09
C PRO A 81 0.19 -0.91 9.69
N LEU A 82 1.24 -0.46 9.00
CA LEU A 82 2.04 0.70 9.43
C LEU A 82 1.19 1.98 9.49
N LEU A 83 0.44 2.27 8.42
CA LEU A 83 -0.48 3.40 8.35
C LEU A 83 -1.50 3.37 9.48
N LEU A 84 -2.16 2.23 9.68
CA LEU A 84 -3.19 2.08 10.71
C LEU A 84 -2.59 2.29 12.10
N ALA A 85 -1.43 1.70 12.38
CA ALA A 85 -0.74 1.91 13.65
C ALA A 85 -0.42 3.39 13.90
N LEU A 86 0.07 4.12 12.89
CA LEU A 86 0.39 5.54 13.00
C LEU A 86 -0.86 6.41 13.28
N VAL A 87 -1.92 6.23 12.49
CA VAL A 87 -3.16 7.02 12.62
C VAL A 87 -3.86 6.76 13.95
N TRP A 88 -3.83 5.51 14.44
CA TRP A 88 -4.48 5.13 15.68
C TRP A 88 -3.62 5.40 16.94
N ALA A 89 -2.30 5.47 16.81
CA ALA A 89 -1.44 5.92 17.90
C ALA A 89 -1.44 7.44 18.09
N ALA A 90 -1.73 8.22 17.04
CA ALA A 90 -1.67 9.68 17.07
C ALA A 90 -2.55 10.28 18.20
N PRO A 91 -2.01 11.07 19.15
CA PRO A 91 -2.76 11.49 20.34
C PRO A 91 -3.86 12.53 20.06
N ASN A 92 -3.79 13.29 18.96
CA ASN A 92 -4.62 14.48 18.72
C ASN A 92 -5.62 14.32 17.56
N LEU A 93 -6.07 13.10 17.30
CA LEU A 93 -7.08 12.84 16.28
C LEU A 93 -8.43 12.50 16.90
N SER A 94 -9.46 13.26 16.53
CA SER A 94 -10.85 12.88 16.81
C SER A 94 -11.17 11.55 16.12
N HIS A 95 -12.09 10.78 16.71
CA HIS A 95 -12.44 9.46 16.20
C HIS A 95 -12.92 9.50 14.73
N THR A 96 -13.73 10.50 14.36
CA THR A 96 -14.17 10.72 12.97
C THR A 96 -13.00 10.98 12.03
N ARG A 97 -12.03 11.81 12.45
CA ARG A 97 -10.85 12.12 11.64
C ARG A 97 -9.92 10.91 11.49
N ARG A 98 -9.75 10.08 12.54
CA ARG A 98 -9.01 8.82 12.45
C ARG A 98 -9.61 7.87 11.43
N ARG A 99 -10.92 7.67 11.49
CA ARG A 99 -11.63 6.77 10.55
C ARG A 99 -11.48 7.26 9.11
N ARG A 100 -11.68 8.56 8.88
CA ARG A 100 -11.49 9.15 7.55
C ARG A 100 -10.04 8.95 7.06
N LEU A 101 -9.03 9.31 7.85
CA LEU A 101 -7.63 9.16 7.44
C LEU A 101 -7.24 7.70 7.22
N SER A 102 -7.76 6.77 8.03
CA SER A 102 -7.54 5.34 7.83
C SER A 102 -8.14 4.89 6.49
N ALA A 103 -9.40 5.23 6.21
CA ALA A 103 -10.05 4.84 4.95
C ALA A 103 -9.37 5.44 3.72
N TRP A 104 -9.06 6.74 3.77
CA TRP A 104 -8.38 7.43 2.67
C TRP A 104 -6.95 6.93 2.46
N GLY A 105 -6.21 6.71 3.54
CA GLY A 105 -4.85 6.20 3.46
C GLY A 105 -4.80 4.75 2.98
N VAL A 106 -5.69 3.88 3.46
CA VAL A 106 -5.79 2.48 2.98
C VAL A 106 -6.19 2.46 1.50
N GLY A 107 -7.15 3.30 1.08
CA GLY A 107 -7.51 3.44 -0.32
C GLY A 107 -6.35 3.95 -1.19
N GLY A 108 -5.58 4.93 -0.68
CA GLY A 108 -4.38 5.43 -1.35
C GLY A 108 -3.31 4.35 -1.52
N ILE A 109 -3.01 3.60 -0.46
CA ILE A 109 -2.08 2.47 -0.50
C ILE A 109 -2.56 1.40 -1.49
N ALA A 110 -3.86 1.08 -1.49
CA ALA A 110 -4.42 0.11 -2.43
C ALA A 110 -4.28 0.56 -3.89
N LEU A 111 -4.50 1.85 -4.17
CA LEU A 111 -4.27 2.43 -5.48
C LEU A 111 -2.80 2.32 -5.89
N LEU A 112 -1.87 2.62 -4.98
CA LEU A 112 -0.44 2.52 -5.25
C LEU A 112 -0.02 1.07 -5.54
N HIS A 113 -0.49 0.10 -4.77
CA HIS A 113 -0.26 -1.31 -5.05
C HIS A 113 -0.79 -1.73 -6.43
N TRP A 114 -1.97 -1.25 -6.83
CA TRP A 114 -2.52 -1.52 -8.15
C TRP A 114 -1.69 -0.89 -9.27
N LEU A 115 -1.29 0.38 -9.13
CA LEU A 115 -0.40 1.05 -10.10
C LEU A 115 0.96 0.35 -10.20
N ASN A 116 1.46 -0.16 -9.07
CA ASN A 116 2.70 -0.92 -9.00
C ASN A 116 2.61 -2.21 -9.84
N LEU A 117 1.53 -2.97 -9.69
CA LEU A 117 1.25 -4.17 -10.50
C LEU A 117 1.10 -3.83 -11.99
N LEU A 118 0.45 -2.73 -12.33
CA LEU A 118 0.33 -2.26 -13.72
C LEU A 118 1.67 -1.84 -14.30
N GLY A 119 2.52 -1.16 -13.52
CA GLY A 119 3.89 -0.82 -13.91
C GLY A 119 4.69 -2.07 -14.25
N GLN A 120 4.61 -3.12 -13.43
CA GLN A 120 5.29 -4.39 -13.71
C GLN A 120 4.77 -5.08 -14.97
N ALA A 121 3.44 -5.19 -15.10
CA ALA A 121 2.84 -5.74 -16.32
C ALA A 121 3.25 -4.93 -17.56
N GLY A 122 3.24 -3.60 -17.48
CA GLY A 122 3.65 -2.71 -18.56
C GLY A 122 5.11 -2.88 -18.98
N MET A 123 6.02 -3.05 -18.02
CA MET A 123 7.45 -3.29 -18.31
C MET A 123 7.67 -4.57 -19.12
N LEU A 124 6.90 -5.63 -18.82
CA LEU A 124 7.01 -6.93 -19.49
C LEU A 124 6.25 -6.99 -20.82
N LEU A 125 5.07 -6.40 -20.88
CA LEU A 125 4.17 -6.48 -22.03
C LEU A 125 4.49 -5.44 -23.11
N SER A 126 5.11 -4.31 -22.77
CA SER A 126 5.34 -3.25 -23.75
C SER A 126 6.40 -3.65 -24.79
N PRO A 127 6.07 -3.61 -26.10
CA PRO A 127 7.05 -3.87 -27.15
C PRO A 127 7.96 -2.66 -27.44
N TYR A 128 7.62 -1.47 -26.92
CA TYR A 128 8.33 -0.23 -27.20
C TYR A 128 9.16 0.22 -26.00
N TRP A 129 10.38 0.70 -26.26
CA TRP A 129 11.30 1.17 -25.21
C TRP A 129 10.71 2.33 -24.38
N LEU A 130 10.05 3.30 -25.03
CA LEU A 130 9.36 4.40 -24.35
C LEU A 130 8.22 3.91 -23.44
N GLY A 131 7.51 2.86 -23.85
CA GLY A 131 6.45 2.25 -23.05
C GLY A 131 7.00 1.53 -21.82
N LYS A 132 8.13 0.83 -21.96
CA LYS A 132 8.84 0.21 -20.83
C LYS A 132 9.32 1.25 -19.82
N LEU A 133 9.92 2.35 -20.28
CA LEU A 133 10.36 3.44 -19.41
C LEU A 133 9.20 4.10 -18.65
N PHE A 134 8.05 4.29 -19.30
CA PHE A 134 6.87 4.83 -18.63
C PHE A 134 6.37 3.88 -17.54
N ALA A 135 6.31 2.59 -17.85
CA ALA A 135 5.88 1.55 -16.91
C ALA A 135 6.84 1.41 -15.71
N GLU A 136 8.16 1.51 -15.96
CA GLU A 136 9.18 1.54 -14.91
C GLU A 136 9.03 2.77 -14.00
N ARG A 137 8.80 3.95 -14.57
CA ARG A 137 8.54 5.17 -13.78
C ARG A 137 7.28 5.05 -12.94
N LEU A 138 6.22 4.44 -13.48
CA LEU A 138 4.98 4.18 -12.75
C LEU A 138 5.22 3.23 -11.57
N PHE A 139 5.96 2.14 -11.81
CA PHE A 139 6.39 1.19 -10.78
C PHE A 139 7.20 1.89 -9.68
N LEU A 140 8.26 2.61 -10.04
CA LEU A 140 9.13 3.29 -9.07
C LEU A 140 8.39 4.35 -8.26
N PHE A 141 7.58 5.19 -8.92
CA PHE A 141 6.80 6.22 -8.24
C PHE A 141 5.81 5.60 -7.25
N SER A 142 5.08 4.56 -7.67
CA SER A 142 4.07 3.93 -6.83
C SER A 142 4.68 3.18 -5.63
N ALA A 143 5.81 2.51 -5.82
CA ALA A 143 6.57 1.87 -4.74
C ALA A 143 7.10 2.89 -3.73
N LEU A 144 7.70 3.99 -4.20
CA LEU A 144 8.19 5.06 -3.32
C LEU A 144 7.03 5.72 -2.56
N ALA A 145 5.94 6.02 -3.25
CA ALA A 145 4.76 6.62 -2.62
C ALA A 145 4.16 5.70 -1.56
N ASP A 146 4.13 4.38 -1.78
CA ASP A 146 3.59 3.42 -0.82
C ASP A 146 4.42 3.40 0.48
N MET A 147 5.75 3.40 0.35
CA MET A 147 6.66 3.51 1.49
C MET A 147 6.53 4.85 2.24
N LEU A 148 6.33 5.94 1.51
CA LEU A 148 6.34 7.29 2.08
C LEU A 148 4.98 7.72 2.66
N LEU A 149 3.87 7.25 2.10
CA LEU A 149 2.52 7.71 2.46
C LEU A 149 2.20 7.57 3.96
N PRO A 150 2.52 6.46 4.64
CA PRO A 150 2.32 6.34 6.09
C PRO A 150 3.10 7.40 6.87
N THR A 151 4.36 7.65 6.47
CA THR A 151 5.26 8.60 7.12
C THR A 151 4.83 10.05 6.87
N LEU A 152 4.46 10.40 5.63
CA LEU A 152 3.94 11.72 5.27
C LEU A 152 2.66 12.04 6.04
N LEU A 153 1.78 11.04 6.21
CA LEU A 153 0.59 11.20 7.03
C LEU A 153 0.97 11.42 8.50
N CYS A 154 1.89 10.64 9.06
CA CYS A 154 2.39 10.88 10.42
C CYS A 154 2.95 12.30 10.61
N VAL A 155 3.78 12.78 9.68
CA VAL A 155 4.34 14.15 9.72
C VAL A 155 3.24 15.20 9.64
N SER A 156 2.28 15.05 8.72
CA SER A 156 1.15 15.99 8.60
C SER A 156 0.26 16.04 9.85
N LEU A 157 0.24 14.95 10.62
CA LEU A 157 -0.52 14.81 11.86
C LEU A 157 0.22 15.34 13.08
N ALA A 158 1.55 15.18 13.12
CA ALA A 158 2.40 15.70 14.18
C ALA A 158 2.64 17.21 14.06
N LEU A 159 2.68 17.74 12.83
CA LEU A 159 2.95 19.15 12.54
C LEU A 159 1.70 20.03 12.53
N LYS A 160 0.48 19.46 12.58
CA LYS A 160 -0.71 20.31 12.64
C LYS A 160 -0.76 20.98 14.02
N PRO A 161 -0.69 22.32 14.11
CA PRO A 161 -0.67 23.03 15.38
C PRO A 161 -1.88 22.62 16.22
N GLN A 162 -1.70 22.53 17.53
CA GLN A 162 -2.82 22.55 18.45
C GLN A 162 -3.55 23.87 18.21
N GLU A 163 -4.63 23.85 17.44
CA GLU A 163 -5.64 24.90 17.54
C GLU A 163 -6.10 24.85 18.99
N ALA A 164 -5.69 25.87 19.74
CA ALA A 164 -6.08 26.06 21.12
C ALA A 164 -7.60 25.95 21.18
N GLN A 165 -8.09 24.91 21.84
CA GLN A 165 -9.51 24.86 22.19
C GLN A 165 -9.78 26.05 23.12
N PRO A 166 -10.81 26.87 22.85
CA PRO A 166 -11.19 27.97 23.73
C PRO A 166 -11.63 27.48 25.11
#